data_AF-A0A7N0SWZ9-F1
#
_entry.id   AF-A0A7N0SWZ9-F1
#
_cell.length_a   1.000
_cell.length_b   1.000
_cell.length_c   1.000
_cell.angle_alpha   90.00
_cell.angle_beta   90.00
_cell.angle_gamma   90.00
#
_symmetry.space_group_name_H-M   'P 1'
#
loop_
_entity.id
_entity.type
_entity.pdbx_description
1 polymer ?
#
loop_
_entity_poly.entity_id
_entity_poly.type
_entity_poly.pdbx_seq_one_letter_code
_entity_poly.pdbx_strand_id
1 'polypeptide(L)'
;MEGLTSPILTVEQAVERSSFFEIPSFINPQPAGDILKGMDEADQKIMSAEIRLGSQYHFCLETQTAMAVPEEDNCMVVYSSTQCPETAHQNLAKCLGLPEHNIRVITRRVGGGFGGKALKAMTVATACALAAYKLRRPVRIYNNRKTDMLTAGGRHPMKITYSVGFKNDGKVTALHLDILINGGMDADVSPMIPNDLVGALKKYDWGALSFDVKVCKTNQSSRTAMSPPGEVQGTYIAEAVIENVASHLKMDVDSVRSRNLHSFESLCCFYKGCAGEPEELTLPSLWDKVAQSSGYYRRTETIKEFNQVNKWHKRGISRIPLVHKVSVRATPGKVSILSDGSVSVEVGGIELGQGLWTKAKRMAAFGLSSIRCEGSSDLLRKVRVVQTDSLSLTQGGWTAGSTTSESSCAAVKLCCDVLVERLIPLKERLEQQMGPVTWETLISMAGMHSVNLSASCYFVPDFDAMNYLIYGAAVSEVEINILTGETTILQSDIIYDC
;
A
#
# COMPACT_ATOMS: atom_id res chain seq x y z
N MET A 1 29.35 -12.40 28.44
CA MET A 1 28.01 -11.78 28.41
C MET A 1 27.61 -11.36 29.82
N GLU A 2 28.47 -10.60 30.51
CA GLU A 2 28.13 -10.02 31.81
C GLU A 2 27.69 -8.57 31.58
N GLY A 3 26.58 -8.15 32.19
CA GLY A 3 26.03 -6.79 32.08
C GLY A 3 24.86 -6.60 31.10
N LEU A 4 24.38 -7.64 30.42
CA LEU A 4 23.17 -7.55 29.60
C LEU A 4 21.92 -7.73 30.47
N THR A 5 21.03 -6.73 30.49
CA THR A 5 19.70 -6.85 31.09
C THR A 5 18.86 -7.87 30.33
N SER A 6 17.93 -8.55 31.03
CA SER A 6 17.02 -9.54 30.41
C SER A 6 16.29 -8.95 29.19
N PRO A 7 16.11 -9.71 28.10
CA PRO A 7 15.48 -9.19 26.89
C PRO A 7 14.02 -8.78 27.12
N ILE A 8 13.60 -7.72 26.44
CA ILE A 8 12.21 -7.27 26.33
C ILE A 8 11.58 -8.02 25.16
N LEU A 9 10.65 -8.94 25.42
CA LEU A 9 10.04 -9.81 24.41
C LEU A 9 8.57 -9.49 24.15
N THR A 10 7.91 -8.81 25.09
CA THR A 10 6.50 -8.41 24.96
C THR A 10 6.32 -6.90 25.01
N VAL A 11 5.16 -6.43 24.55
CA VAL A 11 4.83 -5.00 24.60
C VAL A 11 4.61 -4.51 26.02
N GLU A 12 4.12 -5.37 26.90
CA GLU A 12 3.94 -5.09 28.33
C GLU A 12 5.29 -4.86 29.00
N GLN A 13 6.28 -5.72 28.75
CA GLN A 13 7.65 -5.53 29.23
C GLN A 13 8.29 -4.25 28.68
N ALA A 14 7.94 -3.86 27.45
CA ALA A 14 8.40 -2.60 26.86
C ALA A 14 7.79 -1.41 27.60
N VAL A 15 6.50 -1.48 27.97
CA VAL A 15 5.83 -0.44 28.77
C VAL A 15 6.44 -0.33 30.17
N GLU A 16 6.61 -1.45 30.88
CA GLU A 16 7.24 -1.49 32.21
C GLU A 16 8.63 -0.85 32.25
N ARG A 17 9.35 -0.90 31.13
CA ARG A 17 10.71 -0.35 31.00
C ARG A 17 10.81 0.91 30.17
N SER A 18 9.67 1.51 29.81
CA SER A 18 9.59 2.71 28.96
C SER A 18 10.41 2.62 27.66
N SER A 19 10.42 1.44 27.03
CA SER A 19 11.17 1.13 25.82
C SER A 19 10.32 1.34 24.57
N PHE A 20 10.37 2.56 24.03
CA PHE A 20 9.56 2.97 22.88
C PHE A 20 10.39 3.56 21.75
N PHE A 21 9.84 3.51 20.53
CA PHE A 21 10.25 4.39 19.43
C PHE A 21 9.39 5.65 19.45
N GLU A 22 10.01 6.79 19.17
CA GLU A 22 9.29 8.06 19.05
C GLU A 22 8.42 8.07 17.79
N ILE A 23 7.21 8.61 17.93
CA ILE A 23 6.30 8.89 16.81
C ILE A 23 6.47 10.38 16.47
N PRO A 24 6.96 10.73 15.27
CA PRO A 24 7.07 12.12 14.86
C PRO A 24 5.70 12.83 14.89
N SER A 25 5.68 14.06 15.39
CA SER A 25 4.44 14.82 15.61
C SER A 25 3.61 15.05 14.34
N PHE A 26 4.27 15.22 13.19
CA PHE A 26 3.62 15.48 11.90
C PHE A 26 2.90 14.26 11.30
N ILE A 27 3.14 13.05 11.81
CA ILE A 27 2.41 11.82 11.45
C ILE A 27 1.58 11.28 12.61
N ASN A 28 1.48 12.01 13.72
CA ASN A 28 0.69 11.56 14.85
C ASN A 28 -0.81 11.72 14.52
N PRO A 29 -1.61 10.64 14.52
CA PRO A 29 -3.03 10.74 14.24
C PRO A 29 -3.72 11.62 15.29
N GLN A 30 -4.77 12.33 14.86
CA GLN A 30 -5.52 13.26 15.71
C GLN A 30 -6.82 12.63 16.22
N PRO A 31 -7.18 12.86 17.51
CA PRO A 31 -8.47 12.46 18.05
C PRO A 31 -9.62 13.26 17.41
N ALA A 32 -10.84 12.81 17.64
CA ALA A 32 -12.07 13.48 17.19
C ALA A 32 -13.06 13.60 18.34
N GLY A 33 -13.74 14.74 18.46
CA GLY A 33 -14.75 14.95 19.50
C GLY A 33 -14.21 14.98 20.94
N ASP A 34 -15.13 15.03 21.91
CA ASP A 34 -14.83 15.02 23.35
C ASP A 34 -15.22 13.65 23.93
N ILE A 35 -14.21 12.90 24.37
CA ILE A 35 -14.38 11.53 24.86
C ILE A 35 -15.20 11.47 26.16
N LEU A 36 -15.05 12.45 27.06
CA LEU A 36 -15.78 12.46 28.33
C LEU A 36 -17.26 12.70 28.06
N LYS A 37 -17.55 13.70 27.23
CA LYS A 37 -18.92 13.99 26.80
C LYS A 37 -19.57 12.80 26.08
N GLY A 38 -18.88 12.21 25.12
CA GLY A 38 -19.42 11.06 24.37
C GLY A 38 -19.64 9.83 25.24
N MET A 39 -18.80 9.61 26.26
CA MET A 39 -19.02 8.56 27.25
C MET A 39 -20.20 8.89 28.17
N ASP A 40 -20.38 10.13 28.61
CA ASP A 40 -21.51 10.52 29.46
C ASP A 40 -22.85 10.46 28.73
N GLU A 41 -22.84 10.70 27.43
CA GLU A 41 -24.01 10.53 26.57
C GLU A 41 -24.36 9.06 26.29
N ALA A 42 -23.51 8.08 26.60
CA ALA A 42 -23.80 6.68 26.32
C ALA A 42 -24.89 6.10 27.25
N ASP A 43 -25.78 5.26 26.70
CA ASP A 43 -26.76 4.52 27.52
C ASP A 43 -26.09 3.29 28.17
N GLN A 44 -25.14 2.69 27.47
CA GLN A 44 -24.41 1.50 27.89
C GLN A 44 -22.91 1.65 27.56
N LYS A 45 -22.06 0.94 28.32
CA LYS A 45 -20.60 1.02 28.19
C LYS A 45 -19.98 -0.36 28.31
N ILE A 46 -19.00 -0.65 27.48
CA ILE A 46 -18.07 -1.77 27.66
C ILE A 46 -16.72 -1.16 28.01
N MET A 47 -16.18 -1.51 29.19
CA MET A 47 -14.97 -0.92 29.72
C MET A 47 -13.81 -1.91 29.67
N SER A 48 -12.64 -1.45 29.24
CA SER A 48 -11.37 -2.18 29.30
C SER A 48 -11.39 -3.58 28.64
N ALA A 49 -12.08 -3.71 27.51
CA ALA A 49 -12.05 -4.94 26.71
C ALA A 49 -10.70 -5.06 25.98
N GLU A 50 -10.17 -6.28 25.84
CA GLU A 50 -8.85 -6.51 25.23
C GLU A 50 -8.95 -7.23 23.87
N ILE A 51 -8.05 -6.83 22.94
CA ILE A 51 -7.82 -7.50 21.65
C ILE A 51 -6.31 -7.75 21.51
N ARG A 52 -5.94 -8.95 21.06
CA ARG A 52 -4.55 -9.27 20.69
C ARG A 52 -4.48 -9.66 19.22
N LEU A 53 -3.56 -9.03 18.50
CA LEU A 53 -3.31 -9.30 17.08
C LEU A 53 -1.93 -9.93 16.90
N GLY A 54 -1.89 -11.04 16.18
CA GLY A 54 -0.66 -11.75 15.83
C GLY A 54 0.14 -11.07 14.71
N SER A 55 1.35 -11.58 14.46
CA SER A 55 2.15 -11.20 13.30
C SER A 55 1.69 -11.94 12.05
N GLN A 56 2.10 -11.43 10.90
CA GLN A 56 1.95 -12.09 9.60
C GLN A 56 3.28 -11.96 8.86
N TYR A 57 3.71 -13.01 8.18
CA TYR A 57 4.91 -12.99 7.34
C TYR A 57 4.52 -12.86 5.87
N HIS A 58 5.31 -12.12 5.08
CA HIS A 58 5.00 -11.74 3.70
C HIS A 58 4.88 -12.91 2.72
N PHE A 59 5.70 -13.94 2.92
CA PHE A 59 5.75 -15.13 2.09
C PHE A 59 5.85 -14.86 0.57
N CYS A 60 6.64 -13.84 0.19
CA CYS A 60 6.98 -13.56 -1.21
C CYS A 60 7.65 -14.78 -1.83
N LEU A 61 7.20 -15.25 -3.00
CA LEU A 61 7.76 -16.47 -3.62
C LEU A 61 9.25 -16.34 -3.92
N GLU A 62 9.68 -15.18 -4.42
CA GLU A 62 11.08 -14.80 -4.45
C GLU A 62 11.50 -14.24 -3.07
N THR A 63 12.49 -14.86 -2.42
CA THR A 63 13.09 -14.38 -1.16
C THR A 63 14.00 -13.17 -1.39
N GLN A 64 14.50 -12.56 -0.31
CA GLN A 64 15.47 -11.46 -0.40
C GLN A 64 16.71 -11.89 -1.20
N THR A 65 17.03 -11.13 -2.24
CA THR A 65 18.06 -11.47 -3.21
C THR A 65 18.77 -10.22 -3.69
N ALA A 66 20.10 -10.28 -3.79
CA ALA A 66 20.92 -9.22 -4.39
C ALA A 66 22.16 -9.80 -5.09
N MET A 67 22.62 -9.13 -6.15
CA MET A 67 23.87 -9.41 -6.83
C MET A 67 24.64 -8.10 -7.03
N ALA A 68 25.86 -8.03 -6.51
CA ALA A 68 26.74 -6.88 -6.61
C ALA A 68 27.91 -7.21 -7.55
N VAL A 69 28.17 -6.32 -8.51
CA VAL A 69 29.20 -6.47 -9.54
C VAL A 69 30.11 -5.24 -9.44
N PRO A 70 31.34 -5.38 -8.92
CA PRO A 70 32.32 -4.29 -8.94
C PRO A 70 32.72 -3.93 -10.38
N GLU A 71 32.94 -2.65 -10.63
CA GLU A 71 33.41 -2.09 -11.89
C GLU A 71 34.73 -1.31 -11.67
N GLU A 72 35.23 -0.68 -12.74
CA GLU A 72 36.38 0.24 -12.67
C GLU A 72 36.06 1.48 -11.81
N ASP A 73 37.08 2.27 -11.45
CA ASP A 73 36.92 3.53 -10.71
C ASP A 73 36.13 3.45 -9.38
N ASN A 74 36.23 2.30 -8.70
CA ASN A 74 35.44 1.98 -7.49
C ASN A 74 33.92 2.06 -7.72
N CYS A 75 33.46 1.93 -8.95
CA CYS A 75 32.05 1.82 -9.27
C CYS A 75 31.51 0.43 -8.96
N MET A 76 30.19 0.33 -8.77
CA MET A 76 29.51 -0.93 -8.56
C MET A 76 28.07 -0.89 -9.04
N VAL A 77 27.69 -1.93 -9.78
CA VAL A 77 26.29 -2.21 -10.14
C VAL A 77 25.72 -3.23 -9.17
N VAL A 78 24.59 -2.91 -8.55
CA VAL A 78 23.86 -3.78 -7.64
C VAL A 78 22.48 -4.09 -8.20
N TYR A 79 22.26 -5.34 -8.58
CA TYR A 79 20.95 -5.87 -8.93
C TYR A 79 20.24 -6.29 -7.64
N SER A 80 19.12 -5.66 -7.30
CA SER A 80 18.43 -5.90 -6.04
C SER A 80 16.96 -6.21 -6.25
N SER A 81 16.44 -7.23 -5.55
CA SER A 81 15.00 -7.46 -5.45
C SER A 81 14.40 -6.52 -4.41
N THR A 82 14.10 -5.28 -4.80
CA THR A 82 13.67 -4.20 -3.88
C THR A 82 12.52 -3.35 -4.44
N GLN A 83 11.68 -2.82 -3.55
CA GLN A 83 10.63 -1.84 -3.83
C GLN A 83 11.15 -0.38 -3.86
N CYS A 84 12.37 -0.14 -3.38
CA CYS A 84 12.93 1.19 -3.13
C CYS A 84 14.40 1.28 -3.62
N PRO A 85 14.66 1.27 -4.95
CA PRO A 85 16.04 1.28 -5.47
C PRO A 85 16.85 2.50 -5.04
N GLU A 86 16.22 3.68 -4.97
CA GLU A 86 16.85 4.93 -4.54
C GLU A 86 17.33 4.87 -3.10
N THR A 87 16.49 4.40 -2.17
CA THR A 87 16.92 4.24 -0.78
C THR A 87 17.97 3.13 -0.63
N ALA A 88 17.89 2.06 -1.43
CA ALA A 88 18.95 1.05 -1.47
C ALA A 88 20.28 1.64 -1.94
N HIS A 89 20.25 2.46 -3.00
CA HIS A 89 21.40 3.16 -3.56
C HIS A 89 22.11 4.04 -2.51
N GLN A 90 21.36 4.87 -1.80
CA GLN A 90 21.87 5.71 -0.70
C GLN A 90 22.52 4.87 0.42
N ASN A 91 21.86 3.79 0.85
CA ASN A 91 22.37 2.92 1.92
C ASN A 91 23.64 2.19 1.50
N LEU A 92 23.73 1.76 0.23
CA LEU A 92 24.91 1.09 -0.32
C LEU A 92 26.11 2.03 -0.37
N ALA A 93 25.93 3.24 -0.91
CA ALA A 93 26.96 4.28 -0.97
C ALA A 93 27.49 4.60 0.44
N LYS A 94 26.58 4.83 1.39
CA LYS A 94 26.92 5.08 2.80
C LYS A 94 27.64 3.91 3.46
N CYS A 95 27.19 2.68 3.22
CA CYS A 95 27.81 1.47 3.79
C CYS A 95 29.25 1.27 3.30
N LEU A 96 29.52 1.55 2.03
CA LEU A 96 30.83 1.40 1.42
C LEU A 96 31.76 2.61 1.62
N GLY A 97 31.21 3.75 2.05
CA GLY A 97 31.94 5.02 2.14
C GLY A 97 32.29 5.57 0.75
N LEU A 98 31.43 5.34 -0.24
CA LEU A 98 31.61 5.81 -1.62
C LEU A 98 30.61 6.93 -1.94
N PRO A 99 30.95 7.86 -2.85
CA PRO A 99 29.97 8.78 -3.40
C PRO A 99 28.82 8.05 -4.10
N GLU A 100 27.62 8.62 -4.06
CA GLU A 100 26.43 7.98 -4.67
C GLU A 100 26.62 7.72 -6.17
N HIS A 101 27.32 8.59 -6.92
CA HIS A 101 27.54 8.38 -8.36
C HIS A 101 28.40 7.14 -8.69
N ASN A 102 29.12 6.56 -7.73
CA ASN A 102 29.84 5.30 -7.92
C ASN A 102 28.93 4.07 -7.77
N ILE A 103 27.70 4.22 -7.28
CA ILE A 103 26.79 3.10 -7.04
C ILE A 103 25.59 3.22 -7.97
N ARG A 104 25.26 2.11 -8.64
CA ARG A 104 24.09 1.99 -9.50
C ARG A 104 23.23 0.83 -9.05
N VAL A 105 21.97 1.08 -8.72
CA VAL A 105 21.01 0.03 -8.34
C VAL A 105 20.05 -0.22 -9.48
N ILE A 106 19.96 -1.48 -9.91
CA ILE A 106 19.08 -1.92 -10.98
C ILE A 106 18.04 -2.89 -10.44
N THR A 107 16.77 -2.57 -10.65
CA THR A 107 15.65 -3.44 -10.32
C THR A 107 14.81 -3.69 -11.55
N ARG A 108 14.80 -4.94 -12.04
CA ARG A 108 13.95 -5.34 -13.16
C ARG A 108 12.54 -5.69 -12.71
N ARG A 109 12.38 -6.70 -11.86
CA ARG A 109 11.08 -7.08 -11.31
C ARG A 109 11.31 -7.82 -10.01
N VAL A 110 10.26 -7.91 -9.21
CA VAL A 110 10.31 -8.53 -7.90
C VAL A 110 9.21 -9.60 -7.83
N GLY A 111 9.56 -10.82 -7.46
CA GLY A 111 8.65 -11.96 -7.33
C GLY A 111 7.80 -11.91 -6.06
N GLY A 112 7.00 -10.86 -5.93
CA GLY A 112 6.25 -10.52 -4.72
C GLY A 112 7.09 -9.71 -3.71
N GLY A 113 6.50 -8.66 -3.16
CA GLY A 113 7.13 -7.80 -2.14
C GLY A 113 6.25 -7.57 -0.91
N PHE A 114 4.98 -7.21 -1.12
CA PHE A 114 3.98 -6.99 -0.05
C PHE A 114 4.45 -6.05 1.09
N GLY A 115 5.42 -5.16 0.84
CA GLY A 115 6.05 -4.28 1.82
C GLY A 115 7.37 -4.81 2.39
N GLY A 116 7.57 -6.13 2.40
CA GLY A 116 8.75 -6.79 2.94
C GLY A 116 10.02 -6.56 2.12
N LYS A 117 9.92 -6.01 0.90
CA LYS A 117 11.09 -5.68 0.06
C LYS A 117 11.35 -4.18 -0.09
N ALA A 118 10.70 -3.37 0.75
CA ALA A 118 11.09 -1.96 0.91
C ALA A 118 12.41 -1.88 1.70
N LEU A 119 12.36 -1.72 3.02
CA LEU A 119 13.55 -1.52 3.84
C LEU A 119 14.35 -2.82 4.07
N LYS A 120 13.69 -3.96 4.25
CA LYS A 120 14.40 -5.22 4.58
C LYS A 120 15.30 -5.75 3.47
N ALA A 121 15.00 -5.42 2.20
CA ALA A 121 15.88 -5.75 1.07
C ALA A 121 17.27 -5.11 1.18
N MET A 122 17.38 -3.97 1.87
CA MET A 122 18.63 -3.23 2.02
C MET A 122 19.67 -4.04 2.77
N THR A 123 19.28 -4.80 3.79
CA THR A 123 20.20 -5.63 4.59
C THR A 123 20.94 -6.66 3.75
N VAL A 124 20.24 -7.28 2.79
CA VAL A 124 20.82 -8.26 1.87
C VAL A 124 21.65 -7.58 0.80
N ALA A 125 21.17 -6.45 0.25
CA ALA A 125 21.89 -5.67 -0.74
C ALA A 125 23.22 -5.13 -0.19
N THR A 126 23.24 -4.54 1.01
CA THR A 126 24.44 -3.98 1.63
C THR A 126 25.46 -5.05 2.01
N ALA A 127 25.02 -6.18 2.57
CA ALA A 127 25.91 -7.31 2.82
C ALA A 127 26.55 -7.84 1.53
N CYS A 128 25.75 -7.95 0.45
CA CYS A 128 26.22 -8.40 -0.86
C CYS A 128 27.25 -7.43 -1.47
N ALA A 129 26.95 -6.13 -1.42
CA ALA A 129 27.86 -5.10 -1.93
C ALA A 129 29.15 -4.98 -1.12
N LEU A 130 29.08 -5.06 0.21
CA LEU A 130 30.27 -5.07 1.06
C LEU A 130 31.19 -6.25 0.75
N ALA A 131 30.61 -7.44 0.58
CA ALA A 131 31.37 -8.62 0.19
C ALA A 131 32.02 -8.45 -1.20
N ALA A 132 31.27 -7.97 -2.18
CA ALA A 132 31.78 -7.70 -3.53
C ALA A 132 32.90 -6.65 -3.53
N TYR A 133 32.74 -5.59 -2.74
CA TYR A 133 33.73 -4.52 -2.59
C TYR A 133 35.05 -5.04 -1.99
N LYS A 134 34.97 -5.84 -0.93
CA LYS A 134 36.16 -6.41 -0.26
C LYS A 134 36.85 -7.49 -1.11
N LEU A 135 36.08 -8.33 -1.79
CA LEU A 135 36.61 -9.44 -2.58
C LEU A 135 37.02 -9.02 -4.00
N ARG A 136 36.63 -7.82 -4.45
CA ARG A 136 36.83 -7.31 -5.81
C ARG A 136 36.33 -8.28 -6.89
N ARG A 137 35.21 -8.95 -6.61
CA ARG A 137 34.58 -9.93 -7.48
C ARG A 137 33.06 -9.83 -7.40
N PRO A 138 32.32 -10.24 -8.45
CA PRO A 138 30.88 -10.34 -8.37
C PRO A 138 30.45 -11.27 -7.22
N VAL A 139 29.50 -10.82 -6.40
CA VAL A 139 28.90 -11.59 -5.32
C VAL A 139 27.39 -11.64 -5.51
N ARG A 140 26.78 -12.77 -5.18
CA ARG A 140 25.33 -12.96 -5.15
C ARG A 140 24.93 -13.53 -3.80
N ILE A 141 23.92 -12.94 -3.18
CA ILE A 141 23.28 -13.45 -1.97
C ILE A 141 21.82 -13.77 -2.31
N TYR A 142 21.39 -14.96 -1.92
CA TYR A 142 20.02 -15.43 -1.99
C TYR A 142 19.68 -16.03 -0.62
N ASN A 143 18.69 -15.46 0.07
CA ASN A 143 18.24 -16.01 1.34
C ASN A 143 17.39 -17.25 1.08
N ASN A 144 17.72 -18.37 1.73
CA ASN A 144 16.78 -19.49 1.81
C ASN A 144 15.54 -19.08 2.62
N ARG A 145 14.41 -19.78 2.43
CA ARG A 145 13.13 -19.41 3.07
C ARG A 145 13.22 -19.28 4.58
N LYS A 146 13.91 -20.20 5.26
CA LYS A 146 14.07 -20.19 6.72
C LYS A 146 14.78 -18.90 7.18
N THR A 147 15.89 -18.54 6.53
CA THR A 147 16.63 -17.32 6.84
C THR A 147 15.78 -16.09 6.56
N ASP A 148 15.08 -16.08 5.43
CA ASP A 148 14.19 -14.99 5.04
C ASP A 148 13.08 -14.74 6.07
N MET A 149 12.44 -15.80 6.57
CA MET A 149 11.41 -15.73 7.61
C MET A 149 11.94 -15.20 8.95
N LEU A 150 13.20 -15.48 9.27
CA LEU A 150 13.83 -15.00 10.50
C LEU A 150 14.21 -13.50 10.40
N THR A 151 14.65 -13.05 9.22
CA THR A 151 15.25 -11.72 9.04
C THR A 151 14.32 -10.66 8.47
N ALA A 152 13.35 -11.03 7.62
CA ALA A 152 12.46 -10.06 6.96
C ALA A 152 11.38 -9.50 7.89
N GLY A 153 11.19 -10.08 9.08
CA GLY A 153 10.21 -9.62 10.04
C GLY A 153 8.78 -9.96 9.62
N GLY A 154 7.89 -8.97 9.60
CA GLY A 154 6.48 -9.17 9.28
C GLY A 154 5.61 -8.02 9.77
N ARG A 155 4.30 -8.20 9.67
CA ARG A 155 3.28 -7.30 10.22
C ARG A 155 3.44 -7.15 11.74
N HIS A 156 3.24 -5.94 12.24
CA HIS A 156 3.30 -5.62 13.67
C HIS A 156 2.22 -6.34 14.48
N PRO A 157 2.60 -7.19 15.45
CA PRO A 157 1.70 -7.65 16.51
C PRO A 157 1.27 -6.50 17.40
N MET A 158 0.06 -6.58 17.94
CA MET A 158 -0.51 -5.52 18.76
C MET A 158 -1.27 -6.08 19.96
N LYS A 159 -1.23 -5.34 21.07
CA LYS A 159 -2.20 -5.46 22.17
C LYS A 159 -3.02 -4.17 22.20
N ILE A 160 -4.33 -4.32 22.26
CA ILE A 160 -5.27 -3.20 22.32
C ILE A 160 -6.14 -3.40 23.54
N THR A 161 -6.33 -2.33 24.31
CA THR A 161 -7.35 -2.24 25.34
C THR A 161 -8.28 -1.11 24.94
N TYR A 162 -9.60 -1.32 24.97
CA TYR A 162 -10.55 -0.30 24.56
C TYR A 162 -11.72 -0.17 25.53
N SER A 163 -12.32 1.02 25.53
CA SER A 163 -13.60 1.29 26.15
C SER A 163 -14.51 1.97 25.15
N VAL A 164 -15.77 1.54 25.08
CA VAL A 164 -16.75 2.05 24.11
C VAL A 164 -18.07 2.38 24.80
N GLY A 165 -18.61 3.55 24.49
CA GLY A 165 -19.93 4.02 24.91
C GLY A 165 -20.89 4.04 23.73
N PHE A 166 -22.10 3.52 23.92
CA PHE A 166 -23.10 3.40 22.87
C PHE A 166 -24.53 3.52 23.41
N LYS A 167 -25.45 3.81 22.50
CA LYS A 167 -26.90 3.90 22.73
C LYS A 167 -27.56 2.53 22.60
N ASN A 168 -28.76 2.41 23.17
CA ASN A 168 -29.55 1.17 23.09
C ASN A 168 -29.93 0.75 21.66
N ASP A 169 -29.87 1.68 20.70
CA ASP A 169 -30.14 1.42 19.28
C ASP A 169 -28.88 1.08 18.47
N GLY A 170 -27.74 0.87 19.14
CA GLY A 170 -26.46 0.53 18.52
C GLY A 170 -25.63 1.71 18.03
N LYS A 171 -26.10 2.97 18.14
CA LYS A 171 -25.26 4.14 17.79
C LYS A 171 -24.13 4.30 18.79
N VAL A 172 -22.88 4.30 18.31
CA VAL A 172 -21.69 4.56 19.14
C VAL A 172 -21.56 6.06 19.36
N THR A 173 -21.26 6.46 20.60
CA THR A 173 -21.07 7.85 21.01
C THR A 173 -19.62 8.17 21.38
N ALA A 174 -18.86 7.16 21.81
CA ALA A 174 -17.46 7.32 22.15
C ALA A 174 -16.67 6.01 22.04
N LEU A 175 -15.41 6.09 21.58
CA LEU A 175 -14.43 5.01 21.60
C LEU A 175 -13.07 5.54 22.07
N HIS A 176 -12.51 4.92 23.11
CA HIS A 176 -11.14 5.15 23.56
C HIS A 176 -10.30 3.87 23.42
N LEU A 177 -9.07 3.99 22.91
CA LEU A 177 -8.16 2.85 22.74
C LEU A 177 -6.75 3.11 23.26
N ASP A 178 -6.22 2.20 24.06
CA ASP A 178 -4.79 2.06 24.35
C ASP A 178 -4.19 1.00 23.41
N ILE A 179 -3.25 1.41 22.55
CA ILE A 179 -2.69 0.56 21.50
C ILE A 179 -1.19 0.41 21.70
N LEU A 180 -0.77 -0.82 22.00
CA LEU A 180 0.63 -1.20 22.09
C LEU A 180 1.04 -1.95 20.82
N ILE A 181 1.95 -1.36 20.03
CA ILE A 181 2.42 -1.92 18.76
C ILE A 181 3.84 -2.45 18.97
N ASN A 182 4.10 -3.72 18.67
CA ASN A 182 5.45 -4.27 18.76
C ASN A 182 6.25 -3.94 17.48
N GLY A 183 7.21 -3.01 17.57
CA GLY A 183 8.09 -2.62 16.46
C GLY A 183 9.32 -3.53 16.27
N GLY A 184 9.66 -4.34 17.28
CA GLY A 184 10.91 -5.10 17.32
C GLY A 184 12.12 -4.24 17.69
N MET A 185 13.32 -4.67 17.28
CA MET A 185 14.58 -4.09 17.74
C MET A 185 15.02 -2.79 17.06
N ASP A 186 14.50 -2.53 15.86
CA ASP A 186 14.78 -1.32 15.07
C ASP A 186 13.47 -0.70 14.59
N ALA A 187 13.47 0.64 14.46
CA ALA A 187 12.29 1.41 14.17
C ALA A 187 11.65 1.03 12.83
N ASP A 188 12.45 0.85 11.76
CA ASP A 188 11.95 0.62 10.39
C ASP A 188 10.79 1.60 10.06
N VAL A 189 9.68 1.12 9.47
CA VAL A 189 8.46 1.93 9.25
C VAL A 189 7.51 1.97 10.47
N SER A 190 7.90 1.41 11.62
CA SER A 190 7.01 1.29 12.80
C SER A 190 6.41 2.61 13.29
N PRO A 191 7.15 3.74 13.30
CA PRO A 191 6.58 5.04 13.66
C PRO A 191 5.46 5.54 12.75
N MET A 192 5.32 5.00 11.53
CA MET A 192 4.26 5.38 10.58
C MET A 192 2.96 4.57 10.78
N ILE A 193 3.06 3.37 11.38
CA ILE A 193 1.93 2.45 11.57
C ILE A 193 0.74 3.06 12.35
N PRO A 194 0.94 3.88 13.41
CA PRO A 194 -0.17 4.52 14.12
C PRO A 194 -1.11 5.31 13.21
N ASN A 195 -0.56 6.09 12.26
CA ASN A 195 -1.37 6.90 11.35
C ASN A 195 -2.28 6.05 10.47
N ASP A 196 -1.71 5.03 9.82
CA ASP A 196 -2.45 4.18 8.88
C ASP A 196 -3.46 3.28 9.61
N LEU A 197 -3.09 2.80 10.80
CA LEU A 197 -4.00 2.05 11.68
C LEU A 197 -5.21 2.89 12.08
N VAL A 198 -4.98 4.09 12.60
CA VAL A 198 -6.07 4.98 13.02
C VAL A 198 -6.89 5.41 11.81
N GLY A 199 -6.24 5.66 10.67
CA GLY A 199 -6.91 5.94 9.40
C GLY A 199 -7.99 4.88 9.07
N ALA A 200 -7.63 3.59 9.10
CA ALA A 200 -8.59 2.52 8.83
C ALA A 200 -9.62 2.29 9.95
N LEU A 201 -9.26 2.58 11.21
CA LEU A 201 -10.18 2.52 12.35
C LEU A 201 -11.34 3.51 12.16
N LYS A 202 -11.08 4.67 11.56
CA LYS A 202 -12.07 5.74 11.28
C LYS A 202 -13.08 5.40 10.20
N LYS A 203 -13.21 4.14 9.75
CA LYS A 203 -14.24 3.76 8.76
C LYS A 203 -15.68 3.85 9.28
N TYR A 204 -15.87 3.98 10.59
CA TYR A 204 -17.14 4.19 11.25
C TYR A 204 -17.17 5.55 11.95
N ASP A 205 -18.38 6.10 12.07
CA ASP A 205 -18.65 7.25 12.91
C ASP A 205 -18.74 6.83 14.37
N TRP A 206 -17.62 7.01 15.10
CA TRP A 206 -17.49 6.70 16.51
C TRP A 206 -18.07 7.78 17.45
N GLY A 207 -18.59 8.89 16.91
CA GLY A 207 -18.85 10.09 17.71
C GLY A 207 -17.54 10.70 18.18
N ALA A 208 -17.17 10.49 19.45
CA ALA A 208 -15.86 10.84 19.98
C ALA A 208 -14.86 9.68 19.84
N LEU A 209 -13.68 9.95 19.30
CA LEU A 209 -12.58 8.99 19.15
C LEU A 209 -11.32 9.52 19.83
N SER A 210 -10.80 8.75 20.79
CA SER A 210 -9.56 9.03 21.50
C SER A 210 -8.67 7.79 21.50
N PHE A 211 -7.35 7.98 21.56
CA PHE A 211 -6.40 6.88 21.62
C PHE A 211 -5.06 7.30 22.23
N ASP A 212 -4.37 6.34 22.86
CA ASP A 212 -2.96 6.41 23.23
C ASP A 212 -2.21 5.28 22.51
N VAL A 213 -1.24 5.64 21.66
CA VAL A 213 -0.51 4.67 20.82
C VAL A 213 0.97 4.65 21.18
N LYS A 214 1.47 3.48 21.57
CA LYS A 214 2.87 3.27 21.92
C LYS A 214 3.52 2.27 20.97
N VAL A 215 4.54 2.72 20.23
CA VAL A 215 5.38 1.85 19.41
C VAL A 215 6.50 1.27 20.29
N CYS A 216 6.31 0.04 20.73
CA CYS A 216 7.18 -0.67 21.66
C CYS A 216 8.45 -1.18 20.96
N LYS A 217 9.61 -0.82 21.52
CA LYS A 217 10.91 -1.36 21.14
C LYS A 217 11.18 -2.63 21.94
N THR A 218 11.37 -3.76 21.25
CA THR A 218 11.57 -5.09 21.84
C THR A 218 12.82 -5.76 21.25
N ASN A 219 13.32 -6.84 21.85
CA ASN A 219 14.44 -7.63 21.35
C ASN A 219 14.03 -8.69 20.32
N GLN A 220 12.89 -8.50 19.65
CA GLN A 220 12.46 -9.34 18.53
C GLN A 220 12.94 -8.76 17.19
N SER A 221 12.91 -9.58 16.13
CA SER A 221 13.17 -9.10 14.76
C SER A 221 12.28 -7.89 14.45
N SER A 222 12.90 -6.83 13.93
CA SER A 222 12.21 -5.60 13.57
C SER A 222 11.08 -5.89 12.57
N ARG A 223 9.92 -5.31 12.85
CA ARG A 223 8.72 -5.39 11.99
C ARG A 223 8.84 -4.37 10.85
N THR A 224 8.01 -4.52 9.84
CA THR A 224 8.06 -3.65 8.65
C THR A 224 6.70 -3.58 7.97
N ALA A 225 6.62 -2.85 6.85
CA ALA A 225 5.42 -2.75 6.04
C ALA A 225 4.95 -4.15 5.62
N MET A 226 3.67 -4.44 5.86
CA MET A 226 3.02 -5.62 5.31
C MET A 226 1.63 -5.24 4.81
N SER A 227 1.39 -5.48 3.52
CA SER A 227 0.20 -5.00 2.81
C SER A 227 -1.12 -5.45 3.44
N PRO A 228 -2.10 -4.55 3.65
CA PRO A 228 -1.96 -3.11 3.90
C PRO A 228 -1.34 -2.79 5.29
N PRO A 229 -0.31 -1.94 5.42
CA PRO A 229 0.36 -1.67 6.70
C PRO A 229 -0.54 -0.92 7.69
N GLY A 230 -0.75 -1.45 8.90
CA GLY A 230 -1.59 -0.83 9.93
C GLY A 230 -3.09 -0.94 9.66
N GLU A 231 -3.53 -0.79 8.42
CA GLU A 231 -4.94 -0.73 8.06
C GLU A 231 -5.72 -2.02 8.30
N VAL A 232 -5.10 -3.19 8.06
CA VAL A 232 -5.73 -4.49 8.40
C VAL A 232 -6.00 -4.57 9.89
N GLN A 233 -5.05 -4.10 10.70
CA GLN A 233 -5.20 -4.08 12.16
C GLN A 233 -6.28 -3.08 12.59
N GLY A 234 -6.29 -1.86 12.03
CA GLY A 234 -7.31 -0.86 12.31
C GLY A 234 -8.72 -1.32 11.92
N THR A 235 -8.85 -1.92 10.74
CA THR A 235 -10.10 -2.50 10.23
C THR A 235 -10.60 -3.62 11.13
N TYR A 236 -9.71 -4.52 11.57
CA TYR A 236 -10.07 -5.62 12.46
C TYR A 236 -10.52 -5.11 13.84
N ILE A 237 -9.80 -4.14 14.41
CA ILE A 237 -10.16 -3.51 15.70
C ILE A 237 -11.56 -2.89 15.60
N ALA A 238 -11.82 -2.11 14.54
CA ALA A 238 -13.13 -1.51 14.30
C ALA A 238 -14.26 -2.56 14.26
N GLU A 239 -14.08 -3.64 13.50
CA GLU A 239 -15.08 -4.70 13.40
C GLU A 239 -15.27 -5.45 14.73
N ALA A 240 -14.19 -5.75 15.44
CA ALA A 240 -14.27 -6.42 16.73
C ALA A 240 -15.03 -5.59 17.78
N VAL A 241 -14.83 -4.26 17.77
CA VAL A 241 -15.60 -3.34 18.62
C VAL A 241 -17.08 -3.36 18.25
N ILE A 242 -17.42 -3.20 16.97
CA ILE A 242 -18.82 -3.20 16.50
C ILE A 242 -19.51 -4.54 16.78
N GLU A 243 -18.84 -5.67 16.54
CA GLU A 243 -19.37 -7.00 16.84
C GLU A 243 -19.60 -7.20 18.35
N ASN A 244 -18.71 -6.70 19.20
CA ASN A 244 -18.89 -6.76 20.65
C ASN A 244 -20.09 -5.90 21.12
N VAL A 245 -20.26 -4.70 20.55
CA VAL A 245 -21.44 -3.86 20.81
C VAL A 245 -22.73 -4.56 20.39
N ALA A 246 -22.76 -5.12 19.17
CA ALA A 246 -23.92 -5.86 18.68
C ALA A 246 -24.25 -7.08 19.55
N SER A 247 -23.23 -7.84 19.96
CA SER A 247 -23.38 -8.98 20.87
C SER A 247 -23.94 -8.56 22.23
N HIS A 248 -23.42 -7.47 22.80
CA HIS A 248 -23.88 -6.93 24.09
C HIS A 248 -25.36 -6.51 24.04
N LEU A 249 -25.77 -5.83 22.97
CA LEU A 249 -27.16 -5.42 22.74
C LEU A 249 -28.07 -6.57 22.27
N LYS A 250 -27.50 -7.73 21.92
CA LYS A 250 -28.18 -8.85 21.25
C LYS A 250 -28.90 -8.41 19.97
N MET A 251 -28.25 -7.51 19.23
CA MET A 251 -28.72 -6.99 17.95
C MET A 251 -28.01 -7.68 16.80
N ASP A 252 -28.65 -7.67 15.64
CA ASP A 252 -27.98 -8.01 14.39
C ASP A 252 -26.81 -7.03 14.14
N VAL A 253 -25.62 -7.57 13.87
CA VAL A 253 -24.39 -6.77 13.72
C VAL A 253 -24.48 -5.83 12.53
N ASP A 254 -25.14 -6.23 11.45
CA ASP A 254 -25.25 -5.43 10.23
C ASP A 254 -26.12 -4.19 10.46
N SER A 255 -27.12 -4.29 11.35
CA SER A 255 -27.89 -3.15 11.85
C SER A 255 -27.02 -2.14 12.63
N VAL A 256 -26.12 -2.64 13.50
CA VAL A 256 -25.19 -1.78 14.25
C VAL A 256 -24.16 -1.14 13.32
N ARG A 257 -23.61 -1.89 12.35
CA ARG A 257 -22.72 -1.35 11.30
C ARG A 257 -23.40 -0.22 10.54
N SER A 258 -24.61 -0.46 10.03
CA SER A 258 -25.38 0.50 9.24
C SER A 258 -25.68 1.79 10.02
N ARG A 259 -25.95 1.68 11.33
CA ARG A 259 -26.18 2.84 12.21
C ARG A 259 -24.93 3.70 12.43
N ASN A 260 -23.74 3.13 12.24
CA ASN A 260 -22.46 3.80 12.46
C ASN A 260 -21.69 4.07 11.15
N LEU A 261 -22.29 3.83 9.98
CA LEU A 261 -21.75 4.34 8.72
C LEU A 261 -21.75 5.87 8.73
N HIS A 262 -20.76 6.46 8.08
CA HIS A 262 -20.65 7.91 8.00
C HIS A 262 -21.80 8.55 7.21
N SER A 263 -22.36 9.62 7.76
CA SER A 263 -22.91 10.71 6.94
C SER A 263 -21.75 11.52 6.34
N PHE A 264 -22.01 12.27 5.26
CA PHE A 264 -20.98 13.14 4.68
C PHE A 264 -20.39 14.14 5.69
N GLU A 265 -21.23 14.73 6.55
CA GLU A 265 -20.78 15.63 7.61
C GLU A 265 -19.82 14.95 8.59
N SER A 266 -20.18 13.75 9.07
CA SER A 266 -19.30 12.98 9.96
C SER A 266 -18.00 12.57 9.25
N LEU A 267 -18.07 12.21 7.96
CA LEU A 267 -16.90 11.83 7.17
C LEU A 267 -15.89 12.97 7.09
N CYS A 268 -16.36 14.19 6.83
CA CYS A 268 -15.53 15.41 6.81
C CYS A 268 -14.82 15.67 8.15
N CYS A 269 -15.46 15.33 9.28
CA CYS A 269 -14.85 15.44 10.60
C CYS A 269 -13.70 14.43 10.80
N PHE A 270 -13.87 13.18 10.34
CA PHE A 270 -12.90 12.10 10.53
C PHE A 270 -11.75 12.11 9.49
N TYR A 271 -12.05 12.50 8.25
CA TYR A 271 -11.16 12.53 7.07
C TYR A 271 -11.01 13.94 6.50
N LYS A 272 -10.56 14.89 7.35
CA LYS A 272 -10.35 16.29 6.98
C LYS A 272 -9.49 16.42 5.72
N GLY A 273 -10.04 17.12 4.71
CA GLY A 273 -9.36 17.38 3.44
C GLY A 273 -9.20 16.15 2.53
N CYS A 274 -9.96 15.07 2.76
CA CYS A 274 -9.93 13.87 1.91
C CYS A 274 -11.33 13.32 1.60
N ALA A 275 -12.39 13.85 2.24
CA ALA A 275 -13.76 13.35 2.12
C ALA A 275 -14.39 13.59 0.74
N GLY A 276 -13.81 14.46 -0.09
CA GLY A 276 -14.34 14.79 -1.41
C GLY A 276 -15.64 15.58 -1.33
N GLU A 277 -16.48 15.40 -2.33
CA GLU A 277 -17.84 15.97 -2.41
C GLU A 277 -18.91 14.97 -1.94
N PRO A 278 -20.13 15.42 -1.54
CA PRO A 278 -21.19 14.52 -1.07
C PRO A 278 -21.52 13.37 -2.03
N GLU A 279 -21.47 13.63 -3.34
CA GLU A 279 -21.76 12.64 -4.39
C GLU A 279 -20.68 11.54 -4.49
N GLU A 280 -19.49 11.80 -3.97
CA GLU A 280 -18.36 10.85 -3.95
C GLU A 280 -18.43 9.87 -2.76
N LEU A 281 -19.33 10.09 -1.79
CA LEU A 281 -19.60 9.13 -0.72
C LEU A 281 -20.41 7.93 -1.26
N THR A 282 -19.72 7.00 -1.91
CA THR A 282 -20.35 5.85 -2.57
C THR A 282 -20.64 4.67 -1.63
N LEU A 283 -20.06 4.64 -0.43
CA LEU A 283 -20.14 3.50 0.50
C LEU A 283 -21.56 3.02 0.79
N PRO A 284 -22.57 3.87 1.11
CA PRO A 284 -23.93 3.41 1.34
C PRO A 284 -24.54 2.71 0.10
N SER A 285 -24.26 3.22 -1.11
CA SER A 285 -24.72 2.57 -2.34
C SER A 285 -24.03 1.23 -2.57
N LEU A 286 -22.71 1.14 -2.33
CA LEU A 286 -21.94 -0.09 -2.46
C LEU A 286 -22.38 -1.16 -1.44
N TRP A 287 -22.70 -0.72 -0.22
CA TRP A 287 -23.23 -1.56 0.85
C TRP A 287 -24.52 -2.27 0.42
N ASP A 288 -25.49 -1.53 -0.12
CA ASP A 288 -26.76 -2.09 -0.61
C ASP A 288 -26.56 -2.98 -1.84
N LYS A 289 -25.73 -2.53 -2.79
CA LYS A 289 -25.41 -3.30 -4.01
C LYS A 289 -24.81 -4.65 -3.69
N VAL A 290 -23.85 -4.73 -2.76
CA VAL A 290 -23.23 -6.03 -2.41
C VAL A 290 -24.21 -6.95 -1.70
N ALA A 291 -25.12 -6.43 -0.85
CA ALA A 291 -26.15 -7.28 -0.25
C ALA A 291 -27.13 -7.83 -1.28
N GLN A 292 -27.51 -7.02 -2.27
CA GLN A 292 -28.40 -7.46 -3.34
C GLN A 292 -27.72 -8.50 -4.24
N SER A 293 -26.52 -8.21 -4.75
CA SER A 293 -25.82 -9.08 -5.70
C SER A 293 -25.37 -10.40 -5.08
N SER A 294 -24.99 -10.40 -3.81
CA SER A 294 -24.60 -11.60 -3.06
C SER A 294 -25.79 -12.43 -2.55
N GLY A 295 -27.01 -11.89 -2.60
CA GLY A 295 -28.18 -12.49 -1.96
C GLY A 295 -28.08 -12.57 -0.44
N TYR A 296 -27.42 -11.59 0.20
CA TYR A 296 -27.06 -11.58 1.62
C TYR A 296 -28.25 -11.96 2.53
N TYR A 297 -29.37 -11.24 2.45
CA TYR A 297 -30.53 -11.49 3.32
C TYR A 297 -31.12 -12.88 3.15
N ARG A 298 -31.22 -13.38 1.90
CA ARG A 298 -31.69 -14.74 1.64
C ARG A 298 -30.76 -15.78 2.25
N ARG A 299 -29.44 -15.61 2.09
CA ARG A 299 -28.42 -16.52 2.64
C ARG A 299 -28.42 -16.52 4.16
N THR A 300 -28.62 -15.36 4.79
CA THR A 300 -28.77 -15.25 6.25
C THR A 300 -29.90 -16.13 6.77
N GLU A 301 -31.07 -16.15 6.11
CA GLU A 301 -32.17 -17.04 6.50
C GLU A 301 -31.83 -18.52 6.27
N THR A 302 -31.25 -18.88 5.12
CA THR A 302 -30.79 -20.25 4.86
C THR A 302 -29.78 -20.74 5.91
N ILE A 303 -28.88 -19.86 6.37
CA ILE A 303 -27.89 -20.17 7.40
C ILE A 303 -28.55 -20.43 8.76
N LYS A 304 -29.61 -19.68 9.12
CA LYS A 304 -30.38 -19.95 10.34
C LYS A 304 -30.99 -21.34 10.31
N GLU A 305 -31.61 -21.72 9.19
CA GLU A 305 -32.17 -23.07 8.99
C GLU A 305 -31.09 -24.15 9.08
N PHE A 306 -29.96 -23.96 8.39
CA PHE A 306 -28.82 -24.88 8.44
C PHE A 306 -28.32 -25.07 9.88
N ASN A 307 -28.18 -23.97 10.63
CA ASN A 307 -27.69 -23.99 12.00
C ASN A 307 -28.67 -24.61 12.99
N GLN A 308 -29.97 -24.68 12.70
CA GLN A 308 -30.94 -25.37 13.56
C GLN A 308 -30.83 -26.89 13.44
N VAL A 309 -30.59 -27.41 12.23
CA VAL A 309 -30.57 -28.87 11.98
C VAL A 309 -29.17 -29.49 12.10
N ASN A 310 -28.10 -28.71 11.92
CA ASN A 310 -26.73 -29.19 12.01
C ASN A 310 -26.12 -28.87 13.38
N LYS A 311 -25.76 -29.92 14.16
CA LYS A 311 -25.16 -29.76 15.48
C LYS A 311 -23.67 -29.43 15.44
N TRP A 312 -22.92 -30.13 14.59
CA TRP A 312 -21.45 -30.13 14.56
C TRP A 312 -20.84 -29.28 13.46
N HIS A 313 -21.66 -28.85 12.50
CA HIS A 313 -21.29 -27.88 11.47
C HIS A 313 -22.16 -26.66 11.65
N LYS A 314 -21.55 -25.47 11.60
CA LYS A 314 -22.26 -24.20 11.64
C LYS A 314 -21.80 -23.33 10.50
N ARG A 315 -22.73 -22.54 9.96
CA ARG A 315 -22.44 -21.49 9.00
C ARG A 315 -22.53 -20.12 9.64
N GLY A 316 -21.73 -19.21 9.13
CA GLY A 316 -21.75 -17.79 9.46
C GLY A 316 -21.60 -16.97 8.19
N ILE A 317 -22.24 -15.81 8.16
CA ILE A 317 -22.10 -14.82 7.09
C ILE A 317 -21.84 -13.46 7.72
N SER A 318 -20.97 -12.67 7.11
CA SER A 318 -20.71 -11.29 7.54
C SER A 318 -20.55 -10.38 6.34
N ARG A 319 -21.09 -9.16 6.45
CA ARG A 319 -20.92 -8.06 5.51
C ARG A 319 -20.10 -6.96 6.19
N ILE A 320 -19.03 -6.51 5.55
CA ILE A 320 -18.04 -5.58 6.14
C ILE A 320 -17.75 -4.43 5.17
N PRO A 321 -17.77 -3.16 5.62
CA PRO A 321 -17.43 -2.01 4.80
C PRO A 321 -15.92 -1.73 4.80
N LEU A 322 -15.48 -1.03 3.77
CA LEU A 322 -14.11 -0.58 3.57
C LEU A 322 -14.12 0.92 3.25
N VAL A 323 -13.26 1.65 3.95
CA VAL A 323 -12.85 3.02 3.61
C VAL A 323 -11.32 3.00 3.60
N HIS A 324 -10.72 3.28 2.45
CA HIS A 324 -9.27 3.29 2.28
C HIS A 324 -8.84 4.69 1.86
N LYS A 325 -8.04 5.36 2.70
CA LYS A 325 -7.45 6.65 2.35
C LYS A 325 -6.25 6.44 1.45
N VAL A 326 -6.26 7.15 0.32
CA VAL A 326 -5.20 7.11 -0.68
C VAL A 326 -4.46 8.45 -0.68
N SER A 327 -3.14 8.39 -0.84
CA SER A 327 -2.28 9.57 -1.02
C SER A 327 -1.39 9.40 -2.24
N VAL A 328 -1.64 10.19 -3.27
CA VAL A 328 -0.88 10.21 -4.52
C VAL A 328 0.45 10.92 -4.26
N ARG A 329 1.52 10.40 -4.87
CA ARG A 329 2.87 10.94 -4.70
C ARG A 329 3.44 11.45 -6.00
N ALA A 330 4.27 12.47 -5.88
CA ALA A 330 5.07 12.95 -6.98
C ALA A 330 6.04 11.85 -7.45
N THR A 331 6.24 11.72 -8.76
CA THR A 331 7.12 10.68 -9.32
C THR A 331 7.72 11.12 -10.65
N PRO A 332 8.97 10.70 -10.94
CA PRO A 332 9.59 10.92 -12.24
C PRO A 332 9.09 9.92 -13.27
N GLY A 333 9.18 10.32 -14.53
CA GLY A 333 9.00 9.45 -15.69
C GLY A 333 9.88 9.93 -16.84
N LYS A 334 10.22 9.01 -17.74
CA LYS A 334 10.96 9.32 -18.96
C LYS A 334 10.47 8.44 -20.11
N VAL A 335 10.29 9.06 -21.27
CA VAL A 335 9.90 8.39 -22.51
C VAL A 335 10.86 8.82 -23.61
N SER A 336 11.43 7.84 -24.31
CA SER A 336 12.35 8.06 -25.41
C SER A 336 11.90 7.25 -26.64
N ILE A 337 11.80 7.91 -27.78
CA ILE A 337 11.53 7.28 -29.07
C ILE A 337 12.87 7.05 -29.77
N LEU A 338 13.17 5.80 -30.09
CA LEU A 338 14.40 5.39 -30.76
C LEU A 338 14.30 5.61 -32.27
N SER A 339 15.43 5.56 -32.97
CA SER A 339 15.51 5.83 -34.42
C SER A 339 14.69 4.88 -35.29
N ASP A 340 14.39 3.67 -34.81
CA ASP A 340 13.52 2.69 -35.47
C ASP A 340 12.02 2.89 -35.14
N GLY A 341 11.69 3.94 -34.38
CA GLY A 341 10.35 4.23 -33.91
C GLY A 341 9.90 3.37 -32.71
N SER A 342 10.74 2.48 -32.17
CA SER A 342 10.43 1.83 -30.90
C SER A 342 10.50 2.82 -29.74
N VAL A 343 9.75 2.56 -28.66
CA VAL A 343 9.59 3.50 -27.54
C VAL A 343 10.06 2.84 -26.25
N SER A 344 11.03 3.47 -25.59
CA SER A 344 11.50 3.09 -24.25
C SER A 344 10.82 3.95 -23.20
N VAL A 345 10.32 3.31 -22.15
CA VAL A 345 9.66 3.97 -21.01
C VAL A 345 10.38 3.60 -19.72
N GLU A 346 10.72 4.61 -18.92
CA GLU A 346 11.32 4.48 -17.60
C GLU A 346 10.39 5.12 -16.57
N VAL A 347 10.14 4.42 -15.48
CA VAL A 347 9.35 4.90 -14.33
C VAL A 347 10.04 4.51 -13.03
N GLY A 348 9.82 5.29 -11.96
CA GLY A 348 10.34 4.97 -10.63
C GLY A 348 9.70 3.72 -10.00
N GLY A 349 8.46 3.42 -10.40
CA GLY A 349 7.69 2.28 -9.90
C GLY A 349 8.22 0.91 -10.33
N ILE A 350 8.22 -0.04 -9.40
CA ILE A 350 8.74 -1.40 -9.58
C ILE A 350 7.61 -2.38 -9.85
N GLU A 351 7.79 -3.27 -10.83
CA GLU A 351 6.89 -4.40 -11.07
C GLU A 351 7.08 -5.49 -9.99
N LEU A 352 6.05 -5.68 -9.16
CA LEU A 352 5.96 -6.66 -8.08
C LEU A 352 4.95 -7.78 -8.38
N GLY A 353 4.25 -7.72 -9.54
CA GLY A 353 3.12 -8.57 -9.91
C GLY A 353 1.78 -7.81 -10.03
N GLN A 354 1.74 -6.53 -9.64
CA GLN A 354 0.55 -5.67 -9.71
C GLN A 354 0.25 -5.12 -11.11
N GLY A 355 1.12 -5.37 -12.09
CA GLY A 355 0.93 -4.95 -13.48
C GLY A 355 1.18 -3.45 -13.71
N LEU A 356 2.01 -2.83 -12.87
CA LEU A 356 2.36 -1.40 -12.97
C LEU A 356 2.97 -1.08 -14.34
N TRP A 357 3.91 -1.90 -14.81
CA TRP A 357 4.57 -1.66 -16.08
C TRP A 357 3.63 -1.91 -17.26
N THR A 358 2.67 -2.82 -17.13
CA THR A 358 1.61 -2.99 -18.13
C THR A 358 0.75 -1.74 -18.26
N LYS A 359 0.39 -1.11 -17.13
CA LYS A 359 -0.38 0.15 -17.11
C LYS A 359 0.43 1.30 -17.74
N ALA A 360 1.69 1.48 -17.33
CA ALA A 360 2.58 2.50 -17.89
C ALA A 360 2.80 2.33 -19.40
N LYS A 361 2.99 1.08 -19.87
CA LYS A 361 3.09 0.73 -21.29
C LYS A 361 1.84 1.16 -22.08
N ARG A 362 0.65 0.86 -21.56
CA ARG A 362 -0.63 1.27 -22.18
C ARG A 362 -0.77 2.79 -22.19
N MET A 363 -0.38 3.47 -21.12
CA MET A 363 -0.43 4.92 -21.03
C MET A 363 0.49 5.59 -22.06
N ALA A 364 1.72 5.09 -22.25
CA ALA A 364 2.61 5.62 -23.27
C ALA A 364 2.04 5.46 -24.69
N ALA A 365 1.49 4.28 -25.01
CA ALA A 365 0.85 4.03 -26.30
C ALA A 365 -0.37 4.94 -26.51
N PHE A 366 -1.20 5.11 -25.46
CA PHE A 366 -2.34 6.02 -25.47
C PHE A 366 -1.91 7.48 -25.70
N GLY A 367 -0.95 7.98 -24.93
CA GLY A 367 -0.47 9.36 -25.03
C GLY A 367 0.07 9.69 -26.42
N LEU A 368 0.95 8.84 -26.96
CA LEU A 368 1.55 9.02 -28.28
C LEU A 368 0.55 8.84 -29.44
N SER A 369 -0.56 8.11 -29.22
CA SER A 369 -1.58 7.94 -30.26
C SER A 369 -2.21 9.27 -30.71
N SER A 370 -2.13 10.32 -29.88
CA SER A 370 -2.59 11.68 -30.18
C SER A 370 -1.92 12.32 -31.39
N ILE A 371 -0.74 11.84 -31.80
CA ILE A 371 -0.03 12.31 -33.01
C ILE A 371 -0.80 11.91 -34.29
N ARG A 372 -1.59 10.83 -34.25
CA ARG A 372 -2.44 10.35 -35.36
C ARG A 372 -1.67 10.11 -36.67
N CYS A 373 -0.54 9.41 -36.61
CA CYS A 373 0.16 8.92 -37.81
C CYS A 373 -0.58 7.75 -38.45
N GLU A 374 -0.36 7.54 -39.74
CA GLU A 374 -0.79 6.32 -40.40
C GLU A 374 -0.08 5.09 -39.78
N GLY A 375 -0.83 4.03 -39.48
CA GLY A 375 -0.30 2.82 -38.83
C GLY A 375 -0.12 2.90 -37.30
N SER A 376 -0.65 3.95 -36.64
CA SER A 376 -0.55 4.13 -35.18
C SER A 376 -1.27 3.06 -34.33
N SER A 377 -2.03 2.14 -34.95
CA SER A 377 -2.74 1.05 -34.27
C SER A 377 -1.80 0.04 -33.60
N ASP A 378 -0.51 0.00 -33.98
CA ASP A 378 0.48 -0.93 -33.41
C ASP A 378 1.46 -0.30 -32.41
N LEU A 379 1.23 0.94 -31.96
CA LEU A 379 2.11 1.62 -31.00
C LEU A 379 2.33 0.80 -29.72
N LEU A 380 1.33 0.06 -29.27
CA LEU A 380 1.46 -0.79 -28.09
C LEU A 380 2.55 -1.86 -28.25
N ARG A 381 2.78 -2.43 -29.44
CA ARG A 381 3.87 -3.39 -29.66
C ARG A 381 5.24 -2.71 -29.66
N LYS A 382 5.30 -1.46 -30.09
CA LYS A 382 6.52 -0.64 -30.14
C LYS A 382 6.99 -0.14 -28.76
N VAL A 383 6.11 -0.12 -27.75
CA VAL A 383 6.44 0.35 -26.40
C VAL A 383 7.03 -0.76 -25.52
N ARG A 384 8.15 -0.46 -24.86
CA ARG A 384 8.76 -1.29 -23.82
C ARG A 384 9.07 -0.46 -22.57
N VAL A 385 8.58 -0.92 -21.43
CA VAL A 385 9.05 -0.42 -20.12
C VAL A 385 10.34 -1.16 -19.77
N VAL A 386 11.40 -0.42 -19.45
CA VAL A 386 12.71 -0.98 -19.10
C VAL A 386 12.92 -1.03 -17.58
N GLN A 387 13.97 -1.70 -17.14
CA GLN A 387 14.30 -1.79 -15.71
C GLN A 387 14.51 -0.42 -15.07
N THR A 388 14.12 -0.30 -13.81
CA THR A 388 14.42 0.88 -13.00
C THR A 388 15.91 0.89 -12.67
N ASP A 389 16.50 2.07 -12.78
CA ASP A 389 17.93 2.31 -12.65
C ASP A 389 18.14 3.62 -11.89
N SER A 390 18.79 3.54 -10.73
CA SER A 390 18.93 4.67 -9.82
C SER A 390 19.73 5.85 -10.38
N LEU A 391 20.55 5.62 -11.43
CA LEU A 391 21.30 6.70 -12.10
C LEU A 391 20.63 7.18 -13.39
N SER A 392 19.75 6.39 -14.00
CA SER A 392 18.99 6.81 -15.18
C SER A 392 17.78 7.68 -14.83
N LEU A 393 17.13 7.36 -13.70
CA LEU A 393 15.94 8.07 -13.20
C LEU A 393 16.04 8.26 -11.68
N THR A 394 16.48 9.46 -11.26
CA THR A 394 16.57 9.85 -9.85
C THR A 394 15.20 10.20 -9.27
N GLN A 395 15.06 10.21 -7.94
CA GLN A 395 13.80 10.51 -7.25
C GLN A 395 12.66 9.52 -7.55
N GLY A 396 13.02 8.27 -7.88
CA GLY A 396 12.06 7.21 -8.20
C GLY A 396 11.17 6.79 -7.02
N GLY A 397 11.56 7.16 -5.79
CA GLY A 397 10.73 6.96 -4.61
C GLY A 397 10.48 5.49 -4.26
N TRP A 398 9.27 5.21 -3.77
CA TRP A 398 8.91 3.92 -3.18
C TRP A 398 7.73 3.33 -3.93
N THR A 399 7.81 2.04 -4.28
CA THR A 399 6.64 1.31 -4.75
C THR A 399 5.80 0.85 -3.56
N ALA A 400 4.84 1.67 -3.15
CA ALA A 400 4.01 1.47 -1.95
C ALA A 400 2.73 2.33 -1.99
N GLY A 401 1.87 2.20 -0.97
CA GLY A 401 0.72 3.09 -0.72
C GLY A 401 -0.34 3.10 -1.82
N SER A 402 -0.44 2.02 -2.60
CA SER A 402 -1.45 1.81 -3.64
C SER A 402 -1.47 2.79 -4.82
N THR A 403 -0.67 3.87 -4.82
CA THR A 403 -0.70 4.93 -5.83
C THR A 403 0.39 4.88 -6.89
N THR A 404 1.43 4.06 -6.70
CA THR A 404 2.60 4.09 -7.61
C THR A 404 2.24 3.84 -9.08
N SER A 405 1.20 3.03 -9.35
CA SER A 405 0.75 2.81 -10.74
C SER A 405 0.12 4.06 -11.35
N GLU A 406 -0.74 4.73 -10.61
CA GLU A 406 -1.41 5.97 -11.04
C GLU A 406 -0.38 7.08 -11.28
N SER A 407 0.48 7.35 -10.29
CA SER A 407 1.54 8.36 -10.40
C SER A 407 2.48 8.07 -11.58
N SER A 408 2.87 6.80 -11.77
CA SER A 408 3.75 6.42 -12.89
C SER A 408 3.08 6.66 -14.25
N CYS A 409 1.79 6.32 -14.37
CA CYS A 409 1.03 6.62 -15.58
C CYS A 409 0.93 8.13 -15.83
N ALA A 410 0.67 8.93 -14.79
CA ALA A 410 0.61 10.38 -14.91
C ALA A 410 1.94 10.98 -15.39
N ALA A 411 3.08 10.53 -14.83
CA ALA A 411 4.40 10.98 -15.27
C ALA A 411 4.71 10.57 -16.73
N VAL A 412 4.33 9.36 -17.13
CA VAL A 412 4.44 8.89 -18.52
C VAL A 412 3.59 9.74 -19.46
N LYS A 413 2.36 10.07 -19.07
CA LYS A 413 1.46 10.93 -19.86
C LYS A 413 2.07 12.30 -20.10
N LEU A 414 2.64 12.93 -19.06
CA LEU A 414 3.34 14.22 -19.20
C LEU A 414 4.52 14.13 -20.18
N CYS A 415 5.31 13.05 -20.12
CA CYS A 415 6.40 12.84 -21.07
C CYS A 415 5.88 12.69 -22.51
N CYS A 416 4.78 11.96 -22.70
CA CYS A 416 4.14 11.80 -23.99
C CYS A 416 3.62 13.14 -24.53
N ASP A 417 3.02 13.99 -23.69
CA ASP A 417 2.50 15.29 -24.10
C ASP A 417 3.61 16.20 -24.64
N VAL A 418 4.77 16.21 -23.99
CA VAL A 418 5.97 16.93 -24.48
C VAL A 418 6.43 16.40 -25.84
N LEU A 419 6.43 15.08 -26.04
CA LEU A 419 6.81 14.47 -27.33
C LEU A 419 5.78 14.77 -28.42
N VAL A 420 4.49 14.74 -28.08
CA VAL A 420 3.38 15.07 -28.98
C VAL A 420 3.50 16.53 -29.45
N GLU A 421 3.73 17.48 -28.54
CA GLU A 421 3.94 18.89 -28.85
C GLU A 421 5.11 19.12 -29.82
N ARG A 422 6.20 18.37 -29.65
CA ARG A 422 7.37 18.45 -30.54
C ARG A 422 7.12 17.86 -31.92
N LEU A 423 6.30 16.81 -32.00
CA LEU A 423 6.13 16.00 -33.21
C LEU A 423 4.96 16.45 -34.10
N ILE A 424 3.89 17.01 -33.53
CA ILE A 424 2.73 17.48 -34.30
C ILE A 424 3.11 18.51 -35.38
N PRO A 425 3.86 19.60 -35.06
CA PRO A 425 4.20 20.59 -36.07
C PRO A 425 5.07 20.04 -37.20
N LEU A 426 5.95 19.09 -36.89
CA LEU A 426 6.75 18.42 -37.92
C LEU A 426 5.88 17.53 -38.80
N LYS A 427 5.02 16.73 -38.18
CA LYS A 427 4.07 15.86 -38.89
C LYS A 427 3.20 16.66 -39.85
N GLU A 428 2.59 17.75 -39.40
CA GLU A 428 1.73 18.60 -40.24
C GLU A 428 2.48 19.19 -41.43
N ARG A 429 3.72 19.66 -41.25
CA ARG A 429 4.55 20.15 -42.36
C ARG A 429 4.88 19.04 -43.37
N LEU A 430 5.20 17.85 -42.90
CA LEU A 430 5.47 16.70 -43.77
C LEU A 430 4.19 16.30 -44.51
N GLU A 431 3.04 16.28 -43.84
CA GLU A 431 1.75 15.96 -44.46
C GLU A 431 1.37 16.92 -45.59
N GLN A 432 1.70 18.21 -45.44
CA GLN A 432 1.53 19.20 -46.51
C GLN A 432 2.45 18.97 -47.72
N GLN A 433 3.62 18.35 -47.53
CA GLN A 433 4.62 18.15 -48.58
C GLN A 433 4.46 16.83 -49.32
N MET A 434 4.10 15.75 -48.62
CA MET A 434 4.12 14.39 -49.16
C MET A 434 2.85 13.57 -48.90
N GLY A 435 1.81 14.16 -48.29
CA GLY A 435 0.59 13.44 -47.91
C GLY A 435 0.74 12.67 -46.58
N PRO A 436 -0.17 11.73 -46.25
CA PRO A 436 -0.18 11.03 -44.96
C PRO A 436 1.19 10.47 -44.56
N VAL A 437 1.58 10.71 -43.30
CA VAL A 437 2.91 10.33 -42.79
C VAL A 437 2.79 9.16 -41.81
N THR A 438 3.56 8.10 -42.09
CA THR A 438 3.70 6.95 -41.19
C THR A 438 4.52 7.29 -39.96
N TRP A 439 4.35 6.52 -38.88
CA TRP A 439 5.14 6.68 -37.67
C TRP A 439 6.66 6.62 -37.93
N GLU A 440 7.11 5.63 -38.69
CA GLU A 440 8.53 5.43 -39.03
C GLU A 440 9.10 6.62 -39.80
N THR A 441 8.34 7.16 -40.76
CA THR A 441 8.75 8.32 -41.55
C THR A 441 8.86 9.56 -40.67
N LEU A 442 7.88 9.80 -39.79
CA LEU A 442 7.90 10.93 -38.86
C LEU A 442 9.15 10.88 -37.95
N ILE A 443 9.44 9.72 -37.37
CA ILE A 443 10.58 9.57 -36.46
C ILE A 443 11.92 9.71 -37.19
N SER A 444 12.04 9.14 -38.40
CA SER A 444 13.23 9.33 -39.24
C SER A 444 13.46 10.81 -39.56
N MET A 445 12.41 11.52 -39.97
CA MET A 445 12.48 12.95 -40.27
C MET A 445 12.75 13.79 -39.01
N ALA A 446 12.20 13.41 -37.86
CA ALA A 446 12.47 14.09 -36.59
C ALA A 446 13.98 14.11 -36.26
N GLY A 447 14.68 12.99 -36.52
CA GLY A 447 16.14 12.92 -36.40
C GLY A 447 16.87 13.90 -37.34
N MET A 448 16.44 13.97 -38.61
CA MET A 448 17.02 14.89 -39.60
C MET A 448 16.76 16.36 -39.27
N HIS A 449 15.61 16.65 -38.65
CA HIS A 449 15.22 18.00 -38.23
C HIS A 449 15.65 18.36 -36.81
N SER A 450 16.56 17.59 -36.21
CA SER A 450 17.11 17.84 -34.85
C SER A 450 16.03 17.97 -33.76
N VAL A 451 14.93 17.23 -33.89
CA VAL A 451 13.88 17.18 -32.87
C VAL A 451 14.33 16.25 -31.75
N ASN A 452 14.30 16.73 -30.51
CA ASN A 452 14.60 15.90 -29.34
C ASN A 452 13.49 14.88 -29.08
N LEU A 453 13.77 13.60 -29.35
CA LEU A 453 12.88 12.45 -29.18
C LEU A 453 12.89 11.82 -27.77
N SER A 454 13.43 12.52 -26.77
CA SER A 454 13.40 12.11 -25.37
C SER A 454 12.76 13.20 -24.49
N ALA A 455 11.86 12.79 -23.62
CA ALA A 455 11.23 13.64 -22.62
C ALA A 455 11.38 13.01 -21.23
N SER A 456 11.72 13.82 -20.24
CA SER A 456 11.78 13.46 -18.83
C SER A 456 10.94 14.47 -18.07
N CYS A 457 10.00 14.00 -17.26
CA CYS A 457 9.06 14.83 -16.51
C CYS A 457 8.96 14.36 -15.07
N TYR A 458 8.54 15.26 -14.19
CA TYR A 458 8.25 14.97 -12.80
C TYR A 458 6.78 15.30 -12.54
N PHE A 459 5.96 14.26 -12.35
CA PHE A 459 4.56 14.44 -12.01
C PHE A 459 4.46 14.92 -10.56
N VAL A 460 3.69 15.97 -10.33
CA VAL A 460 3.31 16.47 -9.01
C VAL A 460 1.78 16.49 -8.97
N PRO A 461 1.12 15.76 -8.06
CA PRO A 461 -0.33 15.80 -7.96
C PRO A 461 -0.80 17.18 -7.50
N ASP A 462 -1.93 17.63 -8.02
CA ASP A 462 -2.61 18.83 -7.51
C ASP A 462 -3.03 18.61 -6.06
N PHE A 463 -3.07 19.69 -5.27
CA PHE A 463 -3.33 19.60 -3.82
C PHE A 463 -4.65 18.89 -3.52
N ASP A 464 -5.71 19.20 -4.26
CA ASP A 464 -7.05 18.63 -4.08
C ASP A 464 -7.13 17.17 -4.56
N ALA A 465 -6.34 16.78 -5.57
CA ALA A 465 -6.28 15.41 -6.08
C ALA A 465 -5.27 14.53 -5.32
N MET A 466 -4.50 15.11 -4.39
CA MET A 466 -3.44 14.40 -3.68
C MET A 466 -4.00 13.34 -2.74
N ASN A 467 -5.19 13.54 -2.17
CA ASN A 467 -5.81 12.61 -1.24
C ASN A 467 -7.28 12.38 -1.55
N TYR A 468 -7.66 11.11 -1.65
CA TYR A 468 -9.05 10.71 -1.85
C TYR A 468 -9.35 9.44 -1.06
N LEU A 469 -10.63 9.09 -0.95
CA LEU A 469 -11.08 7.86 -0.31
C LEU A 469 -11.55 6.87 -1.37
N ILE A 470 -11.18 5.60 -1.21
CA ILE A 470 -11.74 4.48 -1.94
C ILE A 470 -12.72 3.76 -1.02
N TYR A 471 -13.90 3.44 -1.53
CA TYR A 471 -14.91 2.71 -0.78
C TYR A 471 -15.09 1.29 -1.30
N GLY A 472 -15.48 0.39 -0.40
CA GLY A 472 -15.83 -0.96 -0.76
C GLY A 472 -16.68 -1.65 0.28
N ALA A 473 -17.21 -2.81 -0.09
CA ALA A 473 -17.91 -3.70 0.81
C ALA A 473 -17.71 -5.14 0.37
N ALA A 474 -17.63 -6.05 1.35
CA ALA A 474 -17.50 -7.47 1.10
C ALA A 474 -18.49 -8.28 1.93
N VAL A 475 -19.04 -9.33 1.34
CA VAL A 475 -19.82 -10.37 2.02
C VAL A 475 -19.00 -11.65 1.98
N SER A 476 -18.91 -12.38 3.09
CA SER A 476 -18.29 -13.71 3.11
C SER A 476 -19.10 -14.66 3.97
N GLU A 477 -19.30 -15.87 3.46
CA GLU A 477 -19.93 -16.98 4.15
C GLU A 477 -18.93 -18.10 4.37
N VAL A 478 -18.94 -18.64 5.58
CA VAL A 478 -18.07 -19.74 5.99
C VAL A 478 -18.89 -20.86 6.60
N GLU A 479 -18.36 -22.07 6.51
CA GLU A 479 -18.80 -23.23 7.29
C GLU A 479 -17.67 -23.67 8.21
N ILE A 480 -17.98 -23.93 9.47
CA ILE A 480 -17.04 -24.35 10.50
C ILE A 480 -17.44 -25.72 10.99
N ASN A 481 -16.50 -26.66 10.97
CA ASN A 481 -16.60 -27.91 11.69
C ASN A 481 -16.19 -27.66 13.15
N ILE A 482 -17.16 -27.71 14.07
CA ILE A 482 -16.95 -27.42 15.49
C ILE A 482 -16.02 -28.44 16.16
N LEU A 483 -15.95 -29.66 15.64
CA LEU A 483 -15.11 -30.72 16.24
C LEU A 483 -13.63 -30.56 15.89
N THR A 484 -13.32 -30.07 14.69
CA THR A 484 -11.93 -29.98 14.19
C THR A 484 -11.39 -28.54 14.16
N GLY A 485 -12.29 -27.54 14.18
CA GLY A 485 -11.95 -26.14 13.93
C GLY A 485 -11.71 -25.82 12.45
N GLU A 486 -11.85 -26.81 11.56
CA GLU A 486 -11.73 -26.60 10.12
C GLU A 486 -12.77 -25.58 9.65
N THR A 487 -12.31 -24.59 8.87
CA THR A 487 -13.14 -23.53 8.32
C THR A 487 -13.03 -23.52 6.81
N THR A 488 -14.17 -23.59 6.14
CA THR A 488 -14.29 -23.51 4.69
C THR A 488 -14.94 -22.21 4.31
N ILE A 489 -14.30 -21.43 3.43
CA ILE A 489 -14.92 -20.27 2.81
C ILE A 489 -15.82 -20.79 1.69
N LEU A 490 -17.14 -20.59 1.83
CA LEU A 490 -18.12 -21.07 0.86
C LEU A 490 -18.28 -20.09 -0.31
N GLN A 491 -18.39 -18.80 0.00
CA GLN A 491 -18.54 -17.75 -1.00
C GLN A 491 -18.09 -16.41 -0.43
N SER A 492 -17.40 -15.62 -1.25
CA SER A 492 -17.08 -14.22 -0.98
C SER A 492 -17.49 -13.35 -2.17
N ASP A 493 -18.19 -12.26 -1.89
CA ASP A 493 -18.67 -11.28 -2.86
C ASP A 493 -18.06 -9.93 -2.49
N ILE A 494 -17.41 -9.25 -3.42
CA ILE A 494 -16.70 -7.99 -3.17
C ILE A 494 -17.13 -6.96 -4.21
N ILE A 495 -17.47 -5.76 -3.74
CA ILE A 495 -17.65 -4.58 -4.58
C ILE A 495 -16.77 -3.46 -4.03
N TYR A 496 -16.15 -2.69 -4.90
CA TYR A 496 -15.38 -1.50 -4.54
C TYR A 496 -15.41 -0.52 -5.71
N ASP A 497 -15.28 0.77 -5.41
CA ASP A 497 -15.00 1.75 -6.46
C ASP A 497 -13.50 1.71 -6.81
N CYS A 498 -13.18 1.82 -8.10
CA CYS A 498 -11.82 1.65 -8.62
C CYS A 498 -11.56 2.45 -9.88
#